data_AF-A0AAD6TT01-F1
#
_entry.id   AF-A0AAD6TT01-F1
#
_cell.length_a   1.000
_cell.length_b   1.000
_cell.length_c   1.000
_cell.angle_alpha   90.00
_cell.angle_beta   90.00
_cell.angle_gamma   90.00
#
_symmetry.space_group_name_H-M   'P 1'
#
loop_
_entity.id
_entity.type
_entity.pdbx_description
1 polymer ?
#
loop_
_entity_poly.entity_id
_entity_poly.type
_entity_poly.pdbx_seq_one_letter_code
_entity_poly.pdbx_strand_id
1 'polypeptide(L)'
;MKSTDVLEVWFSGCHTDVGGGEMANDAAHSLSNITLRWMVREIMDSTCGVLFDPQALARAGLGATSDLSTGDTERSADKADSAEPIHDHLAGVSAWGPLEILPLTWSVQDTTGAWHTKFGLHLGRGRIVIDSKPNFHITVKERMGNTALKYKPKAQWTAGAEVYVE
;
A
#
# COMPACT_ATOMS: atom_id res chain seq x y z
N MET A 1 -24.18 -14.15 -10.58
CA MET A 1 -23.11 -13.86 -9.58
C MET A 1 -23.63 -12.81 -8.63
N LYS A 2 -23.44 -12.97 -7.32
CA LYS A 2 -23.66 -11.84 -6.39
C LYS A 2 -22.58 -10.80 -6.70
N SER A 3 -22.97 -9.53 -6.83
CA SER A 3 -22.02 -8.43 -6.92
C SER A 3 -21.26 -8.37 -5.61
N THR A 4 -19.94 -8.49 -5.65
CA THR A 4 -19.09 -8.26 -4.48
C THR A 4 -18.62 -6.81 -4.55
N ASP A 5 -18.72 -6.09 -3.45
CA ASP A 5 -18.14 -4.76 -3.31
C ASP A 5 -16.66 -4.93 -2.95
N VAL A 6 -15.77 -4.65 -3.90
CA VAL A 6 -14.32 -4.84 -3.77
C VAL A 6 -13.63 -3.56 -4.21
N LEU A 7 -12.78 -3.04 -3.34
CA LEU A 7 -11.91 -1.90 -3.61
C LEU A 7 -10.44 -2.35 -3.46
N GLU A 8 -9.69 -2.34 -4.55
CA GLU A 8 -8.24 -2.52 -4.54
C GLU A 8 -7.55 -1.15 -4.57
N VAL A 9 -6.65 -0.91 -3.61
CA VAL A 9 -5.87 0.34 -3.49
C VAL A 9 -4.38 0.04 -3.35
N TRP A 10 -3.58 0.77 -4.11
CA TRP A 10 -2.13 0.65 -4.16
C TRP A 10 -1.45 1.68 -3.24
N PHE A 11 -0.61 1.19 -2.33
CA PHE A 11 0.16 2.00 -1.39
C PHE A 11 1.65 1.95 -1.69
N SER A 12 2.41 2.94 -1.18
CA SER A 12 3.86 2.97 -1.31
C SER A 12 4.53 2.12 -0.25
N GLY A 13 5.47 1.27 -0.64
CA GLY A 13 6.33 0.53 0.28
C GLY A 13 6.44 -0.95 -0.06
N CYS A 14 7.05 -1.69 0.85
CA CYS A 14 7.21 -3.15 0.82
C CYS A 14 6.17 -3.84 1.74
N HIS A 15 6.40 -5.12 2.07
CA HIS A 15 5.45 -5.92 2.86
C HIS A 15 5.15 -5.32 4.24
N THR A 16 6.19 -4.93 5.00
CA THR A 16 6.03 -4.38 6.36
C THR A 16 5.63 -2.91 6.36
N ASP A 17 5.91 -2.17 5.28
CA ASP A 17 5.44 -0.78 5.11
C ASP A 17 3.93 -0.69 4.88
N VAL A 18 3.29 -1.78 4.43
CA VAL A 18 1.83 -1.85 4.21
C VAL A 18 1.15 -2.67 5.31
N GLY A 19 1.72 -3.83 5.66
CA GLY A 19 1.16 -4.73 6.67
C GLY A 19 1.52 -4.39 8.12
N GLY A 20 2.50 -3.50 8.34
CA GLY A 20 3.06 -3.21 9.65
C GLY A 20 4.10 -4.23 10.11
N GLY A 21 4.67 -3.97 11.29
CA GLY A 21 5.64 -4.87 11.94
C GLY A 21 7.10 -4.50 11.78
N GLU A 22 7.41 -3.39 11.09
CA GLU A 22 8.79 -2.90 10.97
C GLU A 22 9.24 -2.05 12.16
N MET A 23 8.44 -1.04 12.48
CA MET A 23 8.79 -0.02 13.45
C MET A 23 8.36 -0.44 14.86
N ALA A 24 9.05 0.08 15.87
CA ALA A 24 8.63 -0.08 17.26
C ALA A 24 7.26 0.59 17.50
N ASN A 25 6.49 0.07 18.47
CA ASN A 25 5.14 0.55 18.76
C ASN A 25 5.08 2.02 19.20
N ASP A 26 6.20 2.60 19.63
CA ASP A 26 6.35 4.00 20.04
C ASP A 26 6.92 4.91 18.94
N ALA A 27 7.19 4.36 17.76
CA ALA A 27 7.62 5.15 16.61
C ALA A 27 6.51 6.14 16.21
N ALA A 28 6.84 7.44 16.23
CA ALA A 28 5.90 8.49 15.91
C ALA A 28 5.41 8.42 14.46
N HIS A 29 6.27 7.97 13.54
CA HIS A 29 6.00 7.90 12.11
C HIS A 29 6.38 6.55 11.50
N SER A 30 5.52 6.05 10.62
CA SER A 30 5.71 4.80 9.88
C SER A 30 4.83 4.79 8.63
N LEU A 31 5.38 4.28 7.51
CA LEU A 31 4.58 4.09 6.29
C LEU A 31 3.32 3.23 6.53
N SER A 32 3.40 2.25 7.43
CA SER A 32 2.29 1.36 7.75
C SER A 32 1.14 2.01 8.53
N ASN A 33 1.38 3.19 9.10
CA ASN A 33 0.32 3.95 9.76
C ASN A 33 -0.72 4.46 8.73
N ILE A 34 -0.28 4.74 7.50
CA ILE A 34 -1.16 5.20 6.41
C ILE A 34 -2.19 4.13 6.09
N THR A 35 -1.73 2.89 5.87
CA THR A 35 -2.61 1.76 5.54
C THR A 35 -3.50 1.37 6.71
N LEU A 36 -2.99 1.48 7.94
CA LEU A 36 -3.79 1.26 9.14
C LEU A 36 -4.92 2.30 9.27
N ARG A 37 -4.63 3.60 9.13
CA ARG A 37 -5.64 4.67 9.13
C ARG A 37 -6.70 4.43 8.06
N TRP A 38 -6.26 4.15 6.84
CA TRP A 38 -7.14 3.88 5.72
C TRP A 38 -8.06 2.68 6.00
N MET A 39 -7.53 1.54 6.44
CA MET A 39 -8.33 0.35 6.75
C MET A 39 -9.37 0.62 7.85
N VAL A 40 -9.00 1.34 8.90
CA VAL A 40 -9.94 1.68 9.98
C VAL A 40 -11.09 2.53 9.46
N ARG A 41 -10.82 3.49 8.58
CA ARG A 41 -11.83 4.32 7.92
C ARG A 41 -12.77 3.48 7.04
N GLU A 42 -12.22 2.62 6.17
CA GLU A 42 -13.02 1.73 5.32
C GLU A 42 -13.90 0.77 6.14
N ILE A 43 -13.42 0.29 7.29
CA ILE A 43 -14.21 -0.54 8.19
C ILE A 43 -15.36 0.26 8.82
N MET A 44 -15.10 1.50 9.25
CA MET A 44 -16.13 2.38 9.80
C MET A 44 -17.18 2.74 8.76
N ASP A 45 -16.77 3.02 7.51
CA ASP A 45 -17.65 3.42 6.42
C ASP A 45 -18.44 2.25 5.82
N SER A 46 -17.85 1.05 5.78
CA SER A 46 -18.51 -0.16 5.25
C SER A 46 -19.65 -0.68 6.13
N THR A 47 -19.83 -0.16 7.35
CA THR A 47 -20.86 -0.59 8.32
C THR A 47 -20.89 -2.12 8.55
N CYS A 48 -19.73 -2.78 8.42
CA CYS A 48 -19.62 -4.25 8.45
C CYS A 48 -19.76 -4.88 9.86
N GLY A 49 -20.13 -4.08 10.88
CA GLY A 49 -20.40 -4.54 12.24
C GLY A 49 -19.16 -4.79 13.11
N VAL A 50 -17.97 -4.43 12.63
CA VAL A 50 -16.74 -4.45 13.43
C VAL A 50 -16.78 -3.32 14.46
N LEU A 51 -16.52 -3.67 15.72
CA LEU A 51 -16.45 -2.71 16.82
C LEU A 51 -14.99 -2.49 17.20
N PHE A 52 -14.57 -1.22 17.27
CA PHE A 52 -13.24 -0.84 17.73
C PHE A 52 -13.26 -0.49 19.22
N ASP A 53 -12.18 -0.84 19.93
CA ASP A 53 -11.91 -0.31 21.28
C ASP A 53 -11.51 1.17 21.15
N PRO A 54 -12.32 2.13 21.67
CA PRO A 54 -12.01 3.55 21.57
C PRO A 54 -10.67 3.92 22.23
N GLN A 55 -10.29 3.19 23.30
CA GLN A 55 -9.01 3.44 23.96
C GLN A 55 -7.83 2.94 23.11
N ALA A 56 -8.01 1.83 22.38
CA ALA A 56 -6.99 1.34 21.46
C ALA A 56 -6.80 2.28 20.27
N LEU A 57 -7.88 2.79 19.70
CA LEU A 57 -7.81 3.79 18.62
C LEU A 57 -7.11 5.06 19.09
N ALA A 58 -7.50 5.58 20.27
CA ALA A 58 -6.85 6.75 20.85
C ALA A 58 -5.33 6.53 21.09
N ARG A 59 -4.94 5.35 21.58
CA ARG A 59 -3.51 4.99 21.76
C ARG A 59 -2.76 4.93 20.43
N ALA A 60 -3.42 4.50 19.36
CA ALA A 60 -2.86 4.45 18.00
C ALA A 60 -2.89 5.81 17.28
N GLY A 61 -3.39 6.88 17.92
CA GLY A 61 -3.57 8.19 17.29
C GLY A 61 -4.67 8.19 16.22
N LEU A 62 -5.58 7.22 16.26
CA LEU A 62 -6.72 7.08 15.36
C LEU A 62 -7.97 7.64 16.05
N GLY A 63 -8.59 8.63 15.44
CA GLY A 63 -9.79 9.24 16.02
C GLY A 63 -11.03 8.49 15.57
N ALA A 64 -11.70 7.78 16.49
CA ALA A 64 -13.07 7.33 16.26
C ALA A 64 -13.99 8.56 16.28
N THR A 65 -14.16 9.26 15.17
CA THR A 65 -15.33 10.12 14.88
C THR A 65 -15.15 10.88 13.57
N SER A 66 -16.22 10.91 12.81
CA SER A 66 -16.49 11.70 11.61
C SER A 66 -16.49 13.22 11.84
N ASP A 67 -15.61 13.75 12.69
CA ASP A 67 -15.40 15.18 12.83
C ASP A 67 -14.38 15.65 11.79
N LEU A 68 -14.73 16.67 11.01
CA LEU A 68 -13.90 17.25 9.94
C LEU A 68 -12.47 17.59 10.40
N SER A 69 -12.28 17.92 11.69
CA SER A 69 -10.96 18.19 12.28
C SER A 69 -10.07 16.95 12.41
N THR A 70 -10.67 15.78 12.59
CA THR A 70 -9.95 14.50 12.73
C THR A 70 -9.39 14.07 11.37
N GLY A 71 -10.19 14.23 10.30
CA GLY A 71 -9.75 13.92 8.94
C GLY A 71 -8.56 14.78 8.48
N ASP A 72 -8.56 16.08 8.79
CA ASP A 72 -7.43 16.96 8.47
C ASP A 72 -6.15 16.60 9.25
N THR A 73 -6.31 16.15 10.50
CA THR A 73 -5.20 15.69 11.34
C THR A 73 -4.62 14.38 10.81
N GLU A 74 -5.47 13.41 10.46
CA GLU A 74 -5.06 12.13 9.86
C GLU A 74 -4.33 12.35 8.54
N ARG A 75 -4.86 13.21 7.66
CA ARG A 75 -4.22 13.55 6.38
C ARG A 75 -2.86 14.21 6.57
N SER A 76 -2.72 15.06 7.57
CA SER A 76 -1.44 15.68 7.92
C SER A 76 -0.44 14.63 8.43
N ALA A 77 -0.91 13.65 9.21
CA ALA A 77 -0.11 12.52 9.67
C ALA A 77 0.28 11.59 8.51
N ASP A 78 -0.63 11.29 7.59
CA ASP A 78 -0.38 10.52 6.37
C ASP A 78 0.70 11.15 5.51
N LYS A 79 0.65 12.48 5.35
CA LYS A 79 1.66 13.22 4.63
C LYS A 79 3.03 13.15 5.31
N ALA A 80 3.09 13.23 6.64
CA ALA A 80 4.33 13.06 7.40
C ALA A 80 4.88 11.64 7.24
N ASP A 81 4.04 10.62 7.43
CA ASP A 81 4.38 9.21 7.28
C ASP A 81 4.81 8.85 5.85
N SER A 82 4.23 9.53 4.83
CA SER A 82 4.61 9.34 3.42
C SER A 82 6.06 9.75 3.11
N ALA A 83 6.75 10.41 4.04
CA ALA A 83 8.16 10.80 3.90
C ALA A 83 9.14 9.78 4.52
N GLU A 84 8.67 8.80 5.28
CA GLU A 84 9.52 7.81 5.96
C GLU A 84 10.24 6.88 4.95
N PRO A 85 11.40 6.29 5.29
CA PRO A 85 12.11 5.39 4.38
C PRO A 85 11.32 4.10 4.11
N ILE A 86 11.55 3.49 2.94
CA ILE A 86 10.97 2.18 2.59
C ILE A 86 11.87 1.08 3.14
N HIS A 87 11.26 0.06 3.72
CA HIS A 87 11.98 -1.06 4.34
C HIS A 87 12.02 -2.26 3.40
N ASP A 88 13.12 -2.37 2.64
CA ASP A 88 13.39 -3.50 1.76
C ASP A 88 14.38 -4.48 2.42
N HIS A 89 13.85 -5.48 3.15
CA HIS A 89 14.69 -6.50 3.77
C HIS A 89 15.39 -7.40 2.76
N LEU A 90 14.84 -7.56 1.55
CA LEU A 90 15.44 -8.43 0.53
C LEU A 90 16.70 -7.79 -0.07
N ALA A 91 16.77 -6.46 -0.12
CA ALA A 91 17.97 -5.74 -0.53
C ALA A 91 19.17 -5.99 0.42
N GLY A 92 18.92 -6.28 1.69
CA GLY A 92 19.95 -6.60 2.69
C GLY A 92 20.44 -8.05 2.66
N VAL A 93 19.72 -8.95 1.98
CA VAL A 93 20.05 -10.38 1.94
C VAL A 93 20.90 -10.68 0.71
N SER A 94 22.22 -10.83 0.91
CA SER A 94 23.20 -11.05 -0.17
C SER A 94 22.90 -12.28 -1.05
N ALA A 95 22.18 -13.28 -0.55
CA ALA A 95 21.83 -14.48 -1.30
C ALA A 95 20.61 -14.29 -2.23
N TRP A 96 19.86 -13.18 -2.10
CA TRP A 96 18.64 -12.96 -2.86
C TRP A 96 18.89 -12.64 -4.33
N GLY A 97 19.87 -11.76 -4.62
CA GLY A 97 20.20 -11.35 -5.99
C GLY A 97 20.43 -12.50 -6.97
N PRO A 98 21.27 -13.52 -6.63
CA PRO A 98 21.48 -14.68 -7.50
C PRO A 98 20.20 -15.49 -7.79
N LEU A 99 19.27 -15.56 -6.84
CA LEU A 99 18.00 -16.28 -7.04
C LEU A 99 17.10 -15.59 -8.07
N GLU A 100 17.24 -14.27 -8.27
CA GLU A 100 16.46 -13.54 -9.28
C GLU A 100 16.85 -13.89 -10.73
N ILE A 101 17.99 -14.56 -10.92
CA ILE A 101 18.51 -15.05 -12.20
C ILE A 101 18.05 -16.50 -12.47
N LEU A 102 17.35 -17.14 -11.53
CA LEU A 102 16.78 -18.45 -11.78
C LEU A 102 15.51 -18.33 -12.65
N PRO A 103 15.44 -19.08 -13.76
CA PRO A 103 14.24 -19.10 -14.57
C PRO A 103 13.15 -19.87 -13.84
N LEU A 104 12.03 -19.18 -13.57
CA LEU A 104 10.87 -19.75 -12.90
C LEU A 104 9.65 -19.64 -13.83
N THR A 105 8.70 -20.53 -13.58
CA THR A 105 7.36 -20.43 -14.17
C THR A 105 6.46 -19.70 -13.18
N TRP A 106 5.69 -18.73 -13.65
CA TRP A 106 4.68 -18.07 -12.84
C TRP A 106 3.39 -17.86 -13.63
N SER A 107 2.28 -17.80 -12.92
CA SER A 107 0.96 -17.59 -13.51
C SER A 107 0.58 -16.11 -13.39
N VAL A 108 0.09 -15.53 -14.49
CA VAL A 108 -0.45 -14.16 -14.54
C VAL A 108 -1.89 -14.25 -15.02
N GLN A 109 -2.76 -13.45 -14.42
CA GLN A 109 -4.15 -13.32 -14.85
C GLN A 109 -4.30 -12.14 -15.81
N ASP A 110 -5.08 -12.33 -16.87
CA ASP A 110 -5.40 -11.27 -17.84
C ASP A 110 -6.66 -10.50 -17.44
N THR A 111 -6.94 -9.38 -18.12
CA THR A 111 -8.13 -8.54 -17.89
C THR A 111 -9.46 -9.27 -18.14
N THR A 112 -9.43 -10.38 -18.87
CA THR A 112 -10.58 -11.25 -19.14
C THR A 112 -10.77 -12.34 -18.08
N GLY A 113 -9.87 -12.41 -17.09
CA GLY A 113 -9.85 -13.42 -16.04
C GLY A 113 -9.17 -14.74 -16.46
N ALA A 114 -8.63 -14.83 -17.68
CA ALA A 114 -7.88 -15.99 -18.16
C ALA A 114 -6.49 -16.07 -17.49
N TRP A 115 -6.04 -17.28 -17.18
CA TRP A 115 -4.73 -17.52 -16.56
C TRP A 115 -3.70 -17.93 -17.61
N HIS A 116 -2.54 -17.28 -17.58
CA HIS A 116 -1.44 -17.51 -18.51
C HIS A 116 -0.17 -17.88 -17.74
N THR A 117 0.49 -18.96 -18.15
CA THR A 117 1.79 -19.36 -17.60
C THR A 117 2.89 -18.65 -18.37
N LYS A 118 3.72 -17.90 -17.65
CA LYS A 118 4.94 -17.27 -18.18
C LYS A 118 6.16 -18.04 -17.67
N PHE A 119 7.20 -18.08 -18.48
CA PHE A 119 8.50 -18.63 -18.14
C PHE A 119 9.57 -17.57 -18.36
N GLY A 120 10.43 -17.35 -17.38
CA GLY A 120 11.53 -16.39 -17.53
C GLY A 120 12.25 -16.07 -16.24
N LEU A 121 13.05 -15.01 -16.27
CA LEU A 121 13.78 -14.50 -15.11
C LEU A 121 12.94 -13.46 -14.36
N HIS A 122 13.00 -13.49 -13.04
CA HIS A 122 12.24 -12.56 -12.17
C HIS A 122 12.88 -11.16 -12.13
N LEU A 123 14.21 -11.06 -12.05
CA LEU A 123 14.99 -9.80 -12.14
C LEU A 123 14.45 -8.64 -11.27
N GLY A 124 13.89 -8.95 -10.09
CA GLY A 124 13.32 -7.94 -9.19
C GLY A 124 12.20 -7.11 -9.82
N ARG A 125 11.53 -7.63 -10.87
CA ARG A 125 10.46 -6.94 -11.59
C ARG A 125 9.27 -6.73 -10.65
N GLY A 126 8.74 -5.51 -10.66
CA GLY A 126 7.53 -5.21 -9.92
C GLY A 126 6.29 -5.86 -10.53
N ARG A 127 5.19 -5.84 -9.78
CA ARG A 127 3.92 -6.42 -10.18
C ARG A 127 3.31 -5.64 -11.35
N ILE A 128 2.66 -6.37 -12.25
CA ILE A 128 1.85 -5.78 -13.32
C ILE A 128 0.47 -5.50 -12.75
N VAL A 129 0.03 -4.25 -12.89
CA VAL A 129 -1.32 -3.82 -12.54
C VAL A 129 -2.22 -4.09 -13.74
N ILE A 130 -3.18 -4.99 -13.57
CA ILE A 130 -4.04 -5.48 -14.66
C ILE A 130 -5.19 -4.50 -14.91
N ASP A 131 -5.61 -3.77 -13.88
CA ASP A 131 -6.74 -2.86 -13.96
C ASP A 131 -6.49 -1.69 -14.90
N SER A 132 -7.51 -1.37 -15.70
CA SER A 132 -7.47 -0.24 -16.63
C SER A 132 -7.43 1.12 -15.92
N LYS A 133 -7.86 1.18 -14.65
CA LYS A 133 -7.91 2.39 -13.83
C LYS A 133 -7.58 2.02 -12.37
N PRO A 134 -6.31 1.77 -12.05
CA PRO A 134 -5.92 1.36 -10.71
C PRO A 134 -6.07 2.52 -9.72
N ASN A 135 -6.57 2.20 -8.53
CA ASN A 135 -6.65 3.17 -7.45
C ASN A 135 -5.32 3.19 -6.68
N PHE A 136 -4.71 4.36 -6.59
CA PHE A 136 -3.53 4.61 -5.76
C PHE A 136 -3.94 5.47 -4.58
N HIS A 137 -3.41 5.19 -3.41
CA HIS A 137 -3.61 6.11 -2.29
C HIS A 137 -2.90 7.44 -2.56
N ILE A 138 -3.48 8.56 -2.14
CA ILE A 138 -2.95 9.91 -2.41
C ILE A 138 -1.50 10.09 -1.94
N THR A 139 -1.11 9.42 -0.87
CA THR A 139 0.27 9.45 -0.34
C THR A 139 1.31 8.92 -1.32
N VAL A 140 0.93 8.06 -2.28
CA VAL A 140 1.83 7.62 -3.36
C VAL A 140 2.22 8.81 -4.24
N LYS A 141 1.24 9.67 -4.57
CA LYS A 141 1.47 10.90 -5.34
C LYS A 141 2.37 11.87 -4.58
N GLU A 142 2.09 12.04 -3.30
CA GLU A 142 2.85 12.94 -2.43
C GLU A 142 4.31 12.49 -2.33
N ARG A 143 4.53 11.19 -2.14
CA ARG A 143 5.86 10.58 -2.10
C ARG A 143 6.60 10.69 -3.43
N MET A 144 5.92 10.46 -4.56
CA MET A 144 6.51 10.65 -5.89
C MET A 144 6.87 12.11 -6.18
N GLY A 145 6.11 13.07 -5.65
CA GLY A 145 6.38 14.49 -5.78
C GLY A 145 7.56 14.99 -4.93
N ASN A 146 7.94 14.23 -3.89
CA ASN A 146 9.06 14.58 -3.03
C ASN A 146 10.41 14.18 -3.67
N THR A 147 11.10 15.16 -4.25
CA THR A 147 12.39 14.96 -4.94
C THR A 147 13.51 14.46 -4.02
N ALA A 148 13.40 14.67 -2.70
CA ALA A 148 14.39 14.19 -1.73
C ALA A 148 14.41 12.66 -1.62
N LEU A 149 13.25 12.01 -1.79
CA LEU A 149 13.11 10.56 -1.60
C LEU A 149 13.52 9.74 -2.81
N LYS A 150 13.65 10.37 -3.99
CA LYS A 150 13.94 9.71 -5.29
C LYS A 150 13.07 8.47 -5.51
N TYR A 151 11.83 8.52 -5.03
CA TYR A 151 10.92 7.38 -5.04
C TYR A 151 10.40 7.12 -6.45
N LYS A 152 10.57 5.88 -6.92
CA LYS A 152 10.00 5.40 -8.17
C LYS A 152 9.27 4.08 -7.91
N PRO A 153 7.94 4.03 -8.07
CA PRO A 153 7.21 2.78 -7.98
C PRO A 153 7.76 1.73 -8.95
N LYS A 154 7.98 0.50 -8.47
CA LYS A 154 8.40 -0.63 -9.31
C LYS A 154 7.21 -1.30 -10.03
N ALA A 155 5.98 -1.04 -9.59
CA ALA A 155 4.77 -1.53 -10.23
C ALA A 155 4.69 -1.07 -11.69
N GLN A 156 4.07 -1.88 -12.53
CA GLN A 156 3.93 -1.61 -13.97
C GLN A 156 2.45 -1.39 -14.29
N TRP A 157 2.10 -0.17 -14.70
CA TRP A 157 0.75 0.19 -15.14
C TRP A 157 0.82 1.16 -16.33
N THR A 158 -0.32 1.39 -16.98
CA THR A 158 -0.43 2.42 -18.02
C THR A 158 -0.39 3.80 -17.40
N ALA A 159 0.69 4.55 -17.61
CA ALA A 159 0.87 5.88 -17.04
C ALA A 159 -0.29 6.83 -17.42
N GLY A 160 -0.84 7.54 -16.43
CA GLY A 160 -1.99 8.44 -16.59
C GLY A 160 -3.35 7.76 -16.45
N ALA A 161 -3.39 6.44 -16.22
CA ALA A 161 -4.60 5.70 -15.94
C ALA A 161 -4.94 5.66 -14.43
N GLU A 162 -4.01 6.03 -13.57
CA GLU A 162 -4.17 6.01 -12.12
C GLU A 162 -5.26 6.97 -11.62
N VAL A 163 -6.05 6.48 -10.66
CA VAL A 163 -7.00 7.27 -9.88
C VAL A 163 -6.46 7.39 -8.47
N TYR A 164 -6.39 8.60 -7.92
CA TYR A 164 -5.95 8.78 -6.54
C TYR A 164 -7.13 8.80 -5.58
N VAL A 165 -7.08 7.95 -4.55
CA VAL A 165 -8.09 7.81 -3.49
C VAL A 165 -7.50 8.19 -2.14
N GLU A 166 -8.37 8.60 -1.21
CA GLU A 166 -8.03 8.94 0.18
C GLU A 166 -8.47 7.83 1.14
#